data_AF-A0A5N5JPT0-F1
#
_entry.id   AF-A0A5N5JPT0-F1
#
_cell.length_a   1.000
_cell.length_b   1.000
_cell.length_c   1.000
_cell.angle_alpha   90.00
_cell.angle_beta   90.00
_cell.angle_gamma   90.00
#
_symmetry.space_group_name_H-M   'P 1'
#
loop_
_entity.id
_entity.type
_entity.pdbx_description
1 polymer ?
#
loop_
_entity_poly.entity_id
_entity_poly.type
_entity_poly.pdbx_seq_one_letter_code
_entity_poly.pdbx_strand_id
1 'polypeptide(L)'
;MFNESEDDLEDEFSELETPLSANESVVNVDQLIFNDDINDIGEPSQNALELSDNETDQAEKKLPRKKAPSELFKAIISAPGVSVHSVLDKWVAEGKDLDQFEISNAMFYLRKRRLFGRALQLSEWVEANKRKDFDERDYASRLDLIAKVRGLHKAEVYIEKIPKSFKGKVIYRTLLANCVAVNDVKKAVEVFNKMKDLELPITIFSYNQLLLLYKRHDKKKIADVLLLMEKENVKPSLFTYILLIDTKGQSNDIAGMDQITETMKAEGIEPDIKTQAIMARHYVSGGLKEKAEIVLKEMEGGNLDEHRWACQFMLPLYGSLGKADEVSRLWNFCKKSPRLDECVAAIEVWGQLKNIPEAEAVFELMSKTWKKLSSKHYSTLLKVYANHKMLSKGKDLIKQMGDSGCRIGPLTWDALIKLYVEAGEVEKADSILNKAAQQNQMKPMFSSYMIVMEKYSKKGDIHNAEKMFHRMRPARYQARSKQFQTLIQAYVNAKAPCYGMRERLKADGLFANKVVAAQLAQVDAFKRTVVSDLLD
;
A
#
# COMPACT_ATOMS: atom_id res chain seq x y z
N MET A 1 0.49 -23.22 46.01
CA MET A 1 0.23 -23.74 44.66
C MET A 1 -0.62 -22.73 43.94
N PHE A 2 0.00 -21.85 43.15
CA PHE A 2 -0.52 -20.91 42.13
C PHE A 2 0.51 -19.77 42.05
N ASN A 3 1.54 -19.93 41.20
CA ASN A 3 2.32 -18.88 40.52
C ASN A 3 3.59 -19.47 39.90
N GLU A 4 3.45 -20.27 38.84
CA GLU A 4 4.61 -20.73 38.03
C GLU A 4 4.33 -20.62 36.51
N SER A 5 3.30 -19.86 36.08
CA SER A 5 2.93 -19.76 34.65
C SER A 5 3.08 -18.37 34.03
N GLU A 6 3.55 -17.37 34.79
CA GLU A 6 3.84 -16.03 34.27
C GLU A 6 5.32 -15.83 33.90
N ASP A 7 6.25 -16.55 34.52
CA ASP A 7 7.70 -16.39 34.31
C ASP A 7 8.21 -17.03 32.99
N ASP A 8 7.57 -18.10 32.49
CA ASP A 8 7.94 -18.72 31.20
C ASP A 8 7.58 -17.85 29.97
N LEU A 9 6.81 -16.77 30.15
CA LEU A 9 6.39 -15.86 29.07
C LEU A 9 7.37 -14.69 28.82
N GLU A 10 8.28 -14.42 29.75
CA GLU A 10 9.32 -13.39 29.59
C GLU A 10 10.55 -13.90 28.83
N ASP A 11 10.92 -15.17 29.02
CA ASP A 11 12.18 -15.74 28.51
C ASP A 11 12.20 -16.03 26.99
N GLU A 12 11.04 -16.26 26.35
CA GLU A 12 11.00 -16.59 24.90
C GLU A 12 11.15 -15.34 23.99
N PHE A 13 11.08 -14.12 24.56
CA PHE A 13 11.08 -12.86 23.81
C PHE A 13 12.17 -11.86 24.22
N SER A 14 12.85 -12.09 25.34
CA SER A 14 14.08 -11.37 25.69
C SER A 14 15.19 -11.56 24.63
N GLU A 15 15.15 -12.64 23.83
CA GLU A 15 16.05 -12.84 22.67
C GLU A 15 15.78 -11.89 21.48
N LEU A 16 14.61 -11.23 21.42
CA LEU A 16 14.30 -10.23 20.38
C LEU A 16 14.75 -8.81 20.76
N GLU A 17 15.29 -8.65 21.96
CA GLU A 17 15.85 -7.40 22.46
C GLU A 17 17.29 -7.19 21.95
N THR A 18 17.44 -6.65 20.75
CA THR A 18 18.66 -5.90 20.45
C THR A 18 18.44 -4.44 20.85
N PRO A 19 19.26 -3.89 21.76
CA PRO A 19 19.18 -2.47 22.06
C PRO A 19 19.67 -1.69 20.84
N LEU A 20 19.02 -0.58 20.50
CA LEU A 20 19.69 0.74 20.45
C LEU A 20 18.93 1.82 19.65
N SER A 21 19.04 3.01 20.25
CA SER A 21 19.02 4.37 19.72
C SER A 21 17.81 4.82 18.91
N ALA A 22 17.08 5.73 19.53
CA ALA A 22 15.95 6.47 19.00
C ALA A 22 16.24 7.18 17.65
N ASN A 23 15.20 7.18 16.82
CA ASN A 23 14.83 8.15 15.78
C ASN A 23 14.84 7.62 14.34
N GLU A 24 13.81 6.84 14.01
CA GLU A 24 13.18 6.94 12.70
C GLU A 24 11.83 7.66 12.86
N SER A 25 11.70 8.79 12.20
CA SER A 25 10.50 9.62 12.20
C SER A 25 9.31 8.82 11.68
N VAL A 26 8.29 8.67 12.52
CA VAL A 26 7.00 8.05 12.20
C VAL A 26 6.36 8.82 11.04
N VAL A 27 6.47 8.28 9.82
CA VAL A 27 5.67 8.73 8.67
C VAL A 27 4.38 7.93 8.69
N ASN A 28 3.27 8.65 8.69
CA ASN A 28 1.90 8.13 8.72
C ASN A 28 1.62 7.35 7.42
N VAL A 29 1.56 6.01 7.49
CA VAL A 29 1.34 5.13 6.32
C VAL A 29 -0.17 4.85 6.08
N ASP A 30 -1.06 5.36 6.92
CA ASP A 30 -2.45 4.87 7.02
C ASP A 30 -3.48 5.44 6.04
N GLN A 31 -3.08 5.87 4.85
CA GLN A 31 -4.05 6.19 3.79
C GLN A 31 -4.00 5.28 2.57
N LEU A 32 -3.16 4.23 2.60
CA LEU A 32 -3.16 3.21 1.57
C LEU A 32 -3.22 1.84 2.26
N ILE A 33 -4.42 1.28 2.34
CA ILE A 33 -4.78 -0.16 2.31
C ILE A 33 -6.19 -0.25 2.90
N PHE A 34 -7.19 -0.47 2.04
CA PHE A 34 -8.26 -1.44 2.26
C PHE A 34 -8.53 -2.10 0.90
N ASN A 35 -8.07 -3.33 0.76
CA ASN A 35 -8.85 -4.45 0.26
C ASN A 35 -8.00 -5.71 0.51
N ASP A 36 -8.39 -6.45 1.55
CA ASP A 36 -8.04 -7.86 1.69
C ASP A 36 -8.70 -8.59 0.53
N ASP A 37 -7.97 -8.67 -0.57
CA ASP A 37 -8.08 -9.63 -1.66
C ASP A 37 -6.75 -9.52 -2.43
N ILE A 38 -6.47 -10.44 -3.34
CA ILE A 38 -5.21 -10.63 -4.08
C ILE A 38 -4.98 -9.48 -5.11
N ASN A 39 -5.11 -8.23 -4.66
CA ASN A 39 -5.17 -7.01 -5.45
C ASN A 39 -3.86 -6.21 -5.46
N ASP A 40 -2.88 -6.55 -4.62
CA ASP A 40 -1.61 -5.82 -4.49
C ASP A 40 -0.51 -6.38 -5.42
N ILE A 41 -0.87 -6.63 -6.68
CA ILE A 41 0.10 -6.82 -7.75
C ILE A 41 0.44 -5.44 -8.29
N GLY A 42 1.47 -4.83 -7.69
CA GLY A 42 2.24 -3.73 -8.26
C GLY A 42 1.40 -2.59 -8.83
N GLU A 43 0.61 -1.92 -7.99
CA GLU A 43 0.29 -0.52 -8.29
C GLU A 43 1.63 0.19 -8.54
N PRO A 44 1.79 0.93 -9.66
CA PRO A 44 2.99 1.73 -9.85
C PRO A 44 3.12 2.58 -8.60
N SER A 45 4.32 2.65 -8.03
CA SER A 45 4.59 3.51 -6.90
C SER A 45 3.88 4.84 -7.13
N GLN A 46 2.82 5.12 -6.38
CA GLN A 46 1.97 6.31 -6.51
C GLN A 46 2.74 7.62 -6.20
N ASN A 47 4.07 7.55 -6.19
CA ASN A 47 5.00 8.56 -5.73
C ASN A 47 6.07 8.95 -6.75
N ALA A 48 6.08 8.33 -7.93
CA ALA A 48 6.85 8.85 -9.06
C ALA A 48 5.97 9.83 -9.83
N LEU A 49 5.93 11.08 -9.37
CA LEU A 49 5.74 12.20 -10.30
C LEU A 49 6.89 12.07 -11.32
N GLU A 50 6.66 11.38 -12.44
CA GLU A 50 7.49 11.57 -13.62
C GLU A 50 7.26 13.02 -14.06
N LEU A 51 8.08 13.92 -13.52
CA LEU A 51 8.22 15.31 -14.00
C LEU A 51 8.88 15.36 -15.40
N SER A 52 9.03 14.23 -16.09
CA SER A 52 9.48 14.18 -17.48
C SER A 52 8.28 14.30 -18.41
N ASP A 53 8.12 15.48 -19.00
CA ASP A 53 7.37 15.64 -20.25
C ASP A 53 8.00 14.70 -21.30
N ASN A 54 7.26 13.70 -21.75
CA ASN A 54 7.45 13.03 -23.04
C ASN A 54 6.13 12.30 -23.35
N GLU A 55 5.10 13.09 -23.66
CA GLU A 55 3.94 12.63 -24.42
C GLU A 55 4.32 12.66 -25.90
N THR A 56 5.16 11.73 -26.36
CA THR A 56 5.28 11.24 -27.74
C THR A 56 6.38 10.19 -27.86
N ASP A 57 6.00 9.10 -28.52
CA ASP A 57 6.80 8.11 -29.26
C ASP A 57 7.72 7.11 -28.56
N GLN A 58 7.54 5.88 -29.06
CA GLN A 58 8.42 4.73 -28.98
C GLN A 58 9.85 5.12 -29.36
N ALA A 59 10.66 5.44 -28.35
CA ALA A 59 12.10 5.33 -28.44
C ALA A 59 12.54 4.64 -27.16
N GLU A 60 13.20 3.50 -27.31
CA GLU A 60 13.85 2.73 -26.26
C GLU A 60 14.46 3.66 -25.20
N LYS A 61 13.74 3.85 -24.09
CA LYS A 61 14.31 4.51 -22.90
C LYS A 61 15.37 3.56 -22.38
N LYS A 62 16.62 3.76 -22.82
CA LYS A 62 17.82 3.25 -22.15
C LYS A 62 17.63 3.51 -20.66
N LEU A 63 17.44 2.43 -19.91
CA LEU A 63 17.42 2.43 -18.45
C LEU A 63 18.56 3.34 -17.97
N PRO A 64 18.30 4.34 -17.10
CA PRO A 64 19.39 5.14 -16.57
C PRO A 64 20.34 4.18 -15.86
N ARG A 65 21.59 4.10 -16.34
CA ARG A 65 22.70 3.34 -15.71
C ARG A 65 22.60 3.52 -14.20
N LYS A 66 22.72 2.44 -13.41
CA LYS A 66 22.74 2.47 -11.94
C LYS A 66 23.80 3.49 -11.45
N LYS A 67 23.42 4.77 -11.30
CA LYS A 67 24.31 5.85 -10.87
C LYS A 67 24.61 5.62 -9.40
N ALA A 68 25.89 5.60 -9.01
CA ALA A 68 26.25 5.44 -7.61
C ALA A 68 25.59 6.55 -6.74
N PRO A 69 25.22 6.25 -5.48
CA PRO A 69 24.73 7.26 -4.56
C PRO A 69 25.78 8.37 -4.39
N SER A 70 25.35 9.62 -4.53
CA SER A 70 26.23 10.78 -4.44
C SER A 70 26.87 10.93 -3.06
N GLU A 71 27.96 11.68 -2.97
CA GLU A 71 28.63 11.91 -1.69
C GLU A 71 27.74 12.74 -0.75
N LEU A 72 27.00 13.70 -1.30
CA LEU A 72 26.02 14.47 -0.54
C LEU A 72 24.94 13.56 0.04
N PHE A 73 24.42 12.61 -0.74
CA PHE A 73 23.44 11.63 -0.23
C PHE A 73 24.01 10.84 0.96
N LYS A 74 25.26 10.36 0.84
CA LYS A 74 25.94 9.62 1.91
C LYS A 74 26.11 10.47 3.16
N ALA A 75 26.53 11.73 3.03
CA ALA A 75 26.66 12.64 4.16
C ALA A 75 25.31 12.90 4.85
N ILE A 76 24.25 13.10 4.07
CA ILE A 76 22.89 13.30 4.60
C ILE A 76 22.41 12.08 5.38
N ILE A 77 22.62 10.84 4.89
CA ILE A 77 22.17 9.64 5.60
C ILE A 77 23.03 9.30 6.82
N SER A 78 24.33 9.59 6.77
CA SER A 78 25.30 9.27 7.83
C SER A 78 25.23 10.22 9.01
N ALA A 79 24.45 11.30 8.93
CA ALA A 79 24.22 12.23 10.03
C ALA A 79 22.98 11.79 10.84
N PRO A 80 23.14 11.14 12.01
CA PRO A 80 22.05 10.86 12.93
C PRO A 80 21.70 12.10 13.76
N GLY A 81 20.41 12.43 13.88
CA GLY A 81 19.90 13.51 14.75
C GLY A 81 20.24 14.95 14.35
N VAL A 82 21.23 15.16 13.48
CA VAL A 82 21.63 16.46 12.96
C VAL A 82 20.70 16.89 11.83
N SER A 83 20.27 18.16 11.82
CA SER A 83 19.42 18.70 10.75
C SER A 83 20.13 18.62 9.39
N VAL A 84 19.40 18.37 8.30
CA VAL A 84 20.02 18.39 6.96
C VAL A 84 20.63 19.76 6.65
N HIS A 85 20.07 20.84 7.20
CA HIS A 85 20.63 22.19 7.09
C HIS A 85 22.08 22.26 7.60
N SER A 86 22.35 21.81 8.83
CA SER A 86 23.70 21.82 9.39
C SER A 86 24.69 20.93 8.62
N VAL A 87 24.22 19.84 8.01
CA VAL A 87 25.07 19.01 7.12
C VAL A 87 25.45 19.80 5.87
N LEU A 88 24.50 20.53 5.28
CA LEU A 88 24.73 21.37 4.11
C LEU A 88 25.59 22.58 4.42
N ASP A 89 25.41 23.23 5.57
CA ASP A 89 26.26 24.34 6.01
C ASP A 89 27.71 23.90 6.18
N LYS A 90 27.93 22.73 6.79
CA LYS A 90 29.26 22.12 6.90
C LYS A 90 29.83 21.75 5.53
N TRP A 91 28.99 21.22 4.63
CA TRP A 91 29.40 20.87 3.26
C TRP A 91 29.94 22.08 2.50
N VAL A 92 29.24 23.21 2.57
CA VAL A 92 29.68 24.47 1.98
C VAL A 92 30.94 25.00 2.67
N ALA A 93 31.01 24.93 4.01
CA ALA A 93 32.19 25.37 4.77
C ALA A 93 33.45 24.55 4.45
N GLU A 94 33.31 23.28 4.06
CA GLU A 94 34.39 22.42 3.57
C GLU A 94 34.82 22.75 2.13
N GLY A 95 34.21 23.75 1.48
CA GLY A 95 34.55 24.16 0.12
C GLY A 95 34.10 23.16 -0.96
N LYS A 96 33.17 22.27 -0.63
CA LYS A 96 32.63 21.30 -1.59
C LYS A 96 31.51 21.93 -2.41
N ASP A 97 31.61 21.79 -3.73
CA ASP A 97 30.59 22.31 -4.64
C ASP A 97 29.26 21.56 -4.47
N LEU A 98 28.18 22.34 -4.38
CA LEU A 98 26.80 21.86 -4.43
C LEU A 98 26.25 22.08 -5.83
N ASP A 99 26.75 21.34 -6.82
CA ASP A 99 26.23 21.44 -8.17
C ASP A 99 24.79 20.88 -8.26
N GLN A 100 24.10 21.20 -9.37
CA GLN A 100 22.73 20.74 -9.59
C GLN A 100 22.65 19.21 -9.68
N PHE A 101 23.75 18.55 -10.06
CA PHE A 101 23.85 17.09 -10.17
C PHE A 101 23.82 16.42 -8.80
N GLU A 102 24.64 16.87 -7.85
CA GLU A 102 24.70 16.38 -6.47
C GLU A 102 23.34 16.53 -5.78
N ILE A 103 22.70 17.70 -5.93
CA ILE A 103 21.37 17.96 -5.36
C ILE A 103 20.33 17.01 -5.97
N SER A 104 20.29 16.90 -7.31
CA SER A 104 19.31 16.05 -8.01
C SER A 104 19.49 14.57 -7.66
N ASN A 105 20.73 14.11 -7.56
CA ASN A 105 21.08 12.73 -7.22
C ASN A 105 20.72 12.42 -5.75
N ALA A 106 21.07 13.33 -4.83
CA ALA A 106 20.67 13.21 -3.43
C ALA A 106 19.14 13.22 -3.26
N MET A 107 18.44 14.14 -3.94
CA MET A 107 16.99 14.21 -3.95
C MET A 107 16.36 12.92 -4.48
N PHE A 108 16.88 12.38 -5.59
CA PHE A 108 16.44 11.12 -6.17
C PHE A 108 16.55 9.97 -5.17
N TYR A 109 17.70 9.80 -4.52
CA TYR A 109 17.91 8.70 -3.58
C TYR A 109 17.11 8.86 -2.27
N LEU A 110 16.98 10.08 -1.74
CA LEU A 110 16.16 10.34 -0.56
C LEU A 110 14.69 9.99 -0.85
N ARG A 111 14.16 10.43 -1.99
CA ARG A 111 12.78 10.12 -2.41
C ARG A 111 12.60 8.64 -2.71
N LYS A 112 13.56 7.99 -3.39
CA LYS A 112 13.57 6.55 -3.65
C LYS A 112 13.51 5.72 -2.36
N ARG A 113 14.17 6.18 -1.30
CA ARG A 113 14.13 5.57 0.04
C ARG A 113 12.98 6.07 0.92
N ARG A 114 12.05 6.87 0.39
CA ARG A 114 10.92 7.47 1.11
C ARG A 114 11.32 8.34 2.31
N LEU A 115 12.53 8.88 2.32
CA LEU A 115 13.04 9.80 3.34
C LEU A 115 12.55 11.24 3.05
N PHE A 116 11.23 11.42 2.94
CA PHE A 116 10.62 12.67 2.48
C PHE A 116 10.91 13.85 3.42
N GLY A 117 11.04 13.61 4.73
CA GLY A 117 11.41 14.66 5.70
C GLY A 117 12.81 15.23 5.45
N ARG A 118 13.81 14.37 5.20
CA ARG A 118 15.18 14.81 4.86
C ARG A 118 15.23 15.46 3.47
N ALA A 119 14.50 14.92 2.50
CA ALA A 119 14.35 15.53 1.18
C ALA A 119 13.73 16.93 1.25
N LEU A 120 12.72 17.13 2.11
CA LEU A 120 12.10 18.42 2.34
C LEU A 120 13.10 19.43 2.91
N GLN A 121 13.90 19.05 3.90
CA GLN A 121 14.92 19.93 4.47
C GLN A 121 16.02 20.28 3.46
N LEU A 122 16.46 19.31 2.64
CA LEU A 122 17.39 19.59 1.53
C LEU A 122 16.79 20.64 0.60
N SER A 123 15.54 20.48 0.19
CA SER A 123 14.87 21.44 -0.69
C SER A 123 14.62 22.80 -0.02
N GLU A 124 14.41 22.87 1.30
CA GLU A 124 14.34 24.14 2.08
C GLU A 124 15.63 24.93 1.97
N TRP A 125 16.74 24.24 2.21
CA TRP A 125 18.04 24.85 2.23
C TRP A 125 18.44 25.33 0.83
N VAL A 126 18.15 24.54 -0.22
CA VAL A 126 18.49 24.94 -1.61
C VAL A 126 17.66 26.16 -2.04
N GLU A 127 16.37 26.21 -1.72
CA GLU A 127 15.52 27.37 -2.03
C GLU A 127 16.01 28.65 -1.32
N ALA A 128 16.46 28.53 -0.06
CA ALA A 128 16.97 29.65 0.73
C ALA A 128 18.30 30.21 0.20
N ASN A 129 19.21 29.34 -0.28
CA ASN A 129 20.57 29.71 -0.66
C ASN A 129 20.78 29.88 -2.18
N LYS A 130 19.90 29.33 -3.03
CA LYS A 130 20.04 29.33 -4.51
C LYS A 130 18.77 29.79 -5.25
N ARG A 131 18.07 30.79 -4.72
CA ARG A 131 16.79 31.27 -5.25
C ARG A 131 16.81 31.69 -6.73
N LYS A 132 17.95 32.11 -7.29
CA LYS A 132 18.07 32.55 -8.69
C LYS A 132 18.04 31.40 -9.71
N ASP A 133 18.30 30.17 -9.28
CA ASP A 133 18.39 28.99 -10.15
C ASP A 133 17.14 28.09 -10.09
N PHE A 134 16.14 28.49 -9.31
CA PHE A 134 14.92 27.69 -9.10
C PHE A 134 13.97 27.82 -10.29
N ASP A 135 13.64 26.69 -10.90
CA ASP A 135 12.63 26.61 -11.96
C ASP A 135 11.27 26.11 -11.45
N GLU A 136 10.28 26.03 -12.34
CA GLU A 136 8.93 25.52 -11.99
C GLU A 136 8.96 24.08 -11.46
N ARG A 137 9.88 23.23 -11.93
CA ARG A 137 9.99 21.82 -11.52
C ARG A 137 10.57 21.71 -10.12
N ASP A 138 11.50 22.58 -9.74
CA ASP A 138 12.01 22.67 -8.37
C ASP A 138 10.91 23.08 -7.39
N TYR A 139 10.13 24.10 -7.76
CA TYR A 139 8.93 24.51 -6.99
C TYR A 139 7.88 23.40 -6.90
N ALA A 140 7.68 22.62 -7.96
CA ALA A 140 6.77 21.47 -7.94
C ALA A 140 7.29 20.34 -7.04
N SER A 141 8.58 20.01 -7.12
CA SER A 141 9.24 19.02 -6.25
C SER A 141 9.13 19.41 -4.77
N ARG A 142 9.33 20.70 -4.48
CA ARG A 142 9.14 21.32 -3.17
C ARG A 142 7.70 21.17 -2.66
N LEU A 143 6.73 21.52 -3.51
CA LEU A 143 5.30 21.40 -3.21
C LEU A 143 4.92 19.96 -2.86
N ASP A 144 5.35 18.99 -3.66
CA ASP A 144 5.11 17.56 -3.42
C ASP A 144 5.67 17.08 -2.08
N LEU A 145 6.89 17.50 -1.74
CA LEU A 145 7.50 17.17 -0.45
C LEU A 145 6.71 17.78 0.72
N ILE A 146 6.25 19.04 0.58
CA ILE A 146 5.42 19.68 1.61
C ILE A 146 4.11 18.92 1.77
N ALA A 147 3.43 18.56 0.67
CA ALA A 147 2.19 17.80 0.71
C ALA A 147 2.36 16.45 1.44
N LYS A 148 3.44 15.71 1.14
CA LYS A 148 3.73 14.39 1.74
C LYS A 148 4.14 14.44 3.20
N VAL A 149 4.89 15.46 3.62
CA VAL A 149 5.45 15.53 4.99
C VAL A 149 4.57 16.34 5.93
N ARG A 150 4.01 17.44 5.43
CA ARG A 150 3.31 18.46 6.22
C ARG A 150 1.82 18.54 5.92
N GLY A 151 1.34 17.84 4.89
CA GLY A 151 -0.06 17.80 4.49
C GLY A 151 -0.43 18.81 3.41
N LEU A 152 -1.55 18.54 2.75
CA LEU A 152 -2.02 19.27 1.56
C LEU A 152 -2.30 20.76 1.83
N HIS A 153 -2.84 21.10 2.99
CA HIS A 153 -3.14 22.51 3.34
C HIS A 153 -1.87 23.38 3.36
N LYS A 154 -0.76 22.86 3.91
CA LYS A 154 0.52 23.59 3.91
C LYS A 154 1.12 23.69 2.51
N ALA A 155 0.85 22.73 1.63
CA ALA A 155 1.24 22.79 0.23
C ALA A 155 0.49 23.91 -0.51
N GLU A 156 -0.81 24.07 -0.28
CA GLU A 156 -1.61 25.18 -0.86
C GLU A 156 -1.08 26.55 -0.41
N VAL A 157 -0.81 26.72 0.89
CA VAL A 157 -0.22 27.96 1.42
C VAL A 157 1.16 28.24 0.79
N TYR A 158 1.92 27.20 0.46
CA TYR A 158 3.20 27.36 -0.23
C TYR A 158 3.05 27.89 -1.65
N ILE A 159 1.99 27.50 -2.38
CA ILE A 159 1.71 28.03 -3.73
C ILE A 159 1.58 29.55 -3.72
N GLU A 160 1.04 30.13 -2.64
CA GLU A 160 0.96 31.59 -2.53
C GLU A 160 2.33 32.29 -2.49
N LYS A 161 3.37 31.59 -2.02
CA LYS A 161 4.75 32.09 -1.95
C LYS A 161 5.53 31.95 -3.26
N ILE A 162 5.08 31.11 -4.18
CA ILE A 162 5.74 30.89 -5.48
C ILE A 162 5.58 32.16 -6.34
N PRO A 163 6.62 32.66 -7.03
CA PRO A 163 6.48 33.79 -7.94
C PRO A 163 5.46 33.49 -9.05
N LYS A 164 4.66 34.49 -9.46
CA LYS A 164 3.58 34.30 -10.45
C LYS A 164 4.06 33.64 -11.76
N SER A 165 5.28 33.94 -12.19
CA SER A 165 5.90 33.35 -13.39
C SER A 165 6.10 31.83 -13.31
N PHE A 166 6.17 31.26 -12.10
CA PHE A 166 6.37 29.83 -11.87
C PHE A 166 5.10 29.14 -11.33
N LYS A 167 3.95 29.81 -11.26
CA LYS A 167 2.65 29.19 -10.89
C LYS A 167 1.97 28.55 -12.10
N GLY A 168 2.69 27.72 -12.85
CA GLY A 168 2.24 27.15 -14.12
C GLY A 168 1.58 25.77 -13.99
N LYS A 169 1.54 25.05 -15.12
CA LYS A 169 0.90 23.74 -15.27
C LYS A 169 1.48 22.68 -14.32
N VAL A 170 2.79 22.71 -14.05
CA VAL A 170 3.50 21.66 -13.31
C VAL A 170 3.16 21.73 -11.82
N ILE A 171 2.97 22.94 -11.28
CA ILE A 171 2.54 23.17 -9.90
C ILE A 171 1.16 22.57 -9.64
N TYR A 172 0.16 22.95 -10.44
CA TYR A 172 -1.21 22.47 -10.23
C TYR A 172 -1.37 20.98 -10.58
N ARG A 173 -0.65 20.46 -11.58
CA ARG A 173 -0.56 19.02 -11.85
C ARG A 173 -0.04 18.25 -10.64
N THR A 174 0.98 18.80 -9.98
CA THR A 174 1.58 18.20 -8.77
C THR A 174 0.64 18.26 -7.58
N LEU A 175 -0.08 19.38 -7.41
CA LEU A 175 -1.11 19.51 -6.38
C LEU A 175 -2.22 18.48 -6.60
N LEU A 176 -2.74 18.38 -7.83
CA LEU A 176 -3.78 17.42 -8.20
C LEU A 176 -3.37 15.97 -7.89
N ALA A 177 -2.15 15.58 -8.30
CA ALA A 177 -1.61 14.26 -7.99
C ALA A 177 -1.52 13.99 -6.48
N ASN A 178 -1.14 15.00 -5.69
CA ASN A 178 -1.12 14.89 -4.23
C ASN A 178 -2.52 14.79 -3.63
N CYS A 179 -3.51 15.54 -4.13
CA CYS A 179 -4.91 15.39 -3.74
C CYS A 179 -5.42 13.96 -3.96
N VAL A 180 -5.10 13.36 -5.12
CA VAL A 180 -5.48 11.98 -5.45
C VAL A 180 -4.73 10.96 -4.59
N ALA A 181 -3.47 11.20 -4.26
CA ALA A 181 -2.68 10.33 -3.39
C ALA A 181 -3.24 10.27 -1.95
N VAL A 182 -3.74 11.39 -1.42
CA VAL A 182 -4.44 11.44 -0.11
C VAL A 182 -5.93 11.13 -0.21
N ASN A 183 -6.41 10.77 -1.40
CA ASN A 183 -7.78 10.35 -1.68
C ASN A 183 -8.85 11.43 -1.41
N ASP A 184 -8.50 12.71 -1.55
CA ASP A 184 -9.40 13.86 -1.35
C ASP A 184 -10.12 14.24 -2.65
N VAL A 185 -11.34 13.72 -2.80
CA VAL A 185 -12.17 13.92 -4.00
C VAL A 185 -12.55 15.37 -4.22
N LYS A 186 -12.91 16.09 -3.16
CA LYS A 186 -13.39 17.47 -3.26
C LYS A 186 -12.26 18.38 -3.74
N LYS A 187 -11.10 18.29 -3.08
CA LYS A 187 -9.94 19.09 -3.45
C LYS A 187 -9.39 18.75 -4.82
N ALA A 188 -9.37 17.49 -5.22
CA ALA A 188 -8.92 17.12 -6.57
C ALA A 188 -9.78 17.80 -7.65
N VAL A 189 -11.11 17.82 -7.48
CA VAL A 189 -12.04 18.49 -8.40
C VAL A 189 -11.87 20.01 -8.36
N GLU A 190 -11.70 20.60 -7.18
CA GLU A 190 -11.43 22.05 -7.04
C GLU A 190 -10.15 22.46 -7.76
N VAL A 191 -9.06 21.69 -7.59
CA VAL A 191 -7.78 21.95 -8.26
C VAL A 191 -7.91 21.77 -9.77
N PHE A 192 -8.61 20.74 -10.23
CA PHE A 192 -8.85 20.51 -11.64
C PHE A 192 -9.64 21.66 -12.30
N ASN A 193 -10.69 22.15 -11.65
CA ASN A 193 -11.45 23.31 -12.12
C ASN A 193 -10.62 24.58 -12.09
N LYS A 194 -9.82 24.80 -11.03
CA LYS A 194 -8.90 25.93 -10.94
C LYS A 194 -7.87 25.93 -12.09
N MET A 195 -7.40 24.77 -12.53
CA MET A 195 -6.53 24.68 -13.72
C MET A 195 -7.25 25.18 -14.98
N LYS A 196 -8.55 24.88 -15.14
CA LYS A 196 -9.37 25.37 -16.25
C LYS A 196 -9.61 26.88 -16.17
N ASP A 197 -9.94 27.39 -14.98
CA ASP A 197 -10.19 28.82 -14.74
C ASP A 197 -8.93 29.67 -14.99
N LEU A 198 -7.74 29.09 -14.79
CA LEU A 198 -6.45 29.70 -15.09
C LEU A 198 -6.00 29.50 -16.53
N GLU A 199 -6.84 28.89 -17.38
CA GLU A 199 -6.56 28.56 -18.78
C GLU A 199 -5.27 27.74 -18.95
N LEU A 200 -4.93 26.92 -17.94
CA LEU A 200 -3.77 26.03 -18.00
C LEU A 200 -4.11 24.81 -18.87
N PRO A 201 -3.16 24.29 -19.67
CA PRO A 201 -3.39 23.09 -20.48
C PRO A 201 -3.78 21.89 -19.61
N ILE A 202 -4.99 21.38 -19.82
CA ILE A 202 -5.46 20.15 -19.17
C ILE A 202 -5.01 18.97 -20.04
N THR A 203 -4.01 18.23 -19.56
CA THR A 203 -3.49 17.05 -20.27
C THR A 203 -4.24 15.78 -19.87
N ILE A 204 -4.02 14.70 -20.63
CA ILE A 204 -4.52 13.35 -20.34
C ILE A 204 -4.16 12.89 -18.92
N PHE A 205 -3.01 13.34 -18.38
CA PHE A 205 -2.63 13.08 -16.99
C PHE A 205 -3.70 13.56 -16.00
N SER A 206 -4.22 14.78 -16.15
CA SER A 206 -5.17 15.39 -15.22
C SER A 206 -6.51 14.66 -15.24
N TYR A 207 -6.94 14.23 -16.43
CA TYR A 207 -8.11 13.36 -16.59
C TYR A 207 -7.90 11.99 -15.94
N ASN A 208 -6.74 11.37 -16.15
CA ASN A 208 -6.39 10.10 -15.53
C ASN A 208 -6.34 10.18 -13.99
N GLN A 209 -5.98 11.33 -13.41
CA GLN A 209 -6.08 11.57 -11.97
C GLN A 209 -7.54 11.51 -11.47
N LEU A 210 -8.47 12.16 -12.18
CA LEU A 210 -9.90 12.10 -11.84
C LEU A 210 -10.48 10.70 -12.01
N LEU A 211 -10.13 10.00 -13.11
CA LEU A 211 -10.56 8.63 -13.36
C LEU A 211 -10.07 7.68 -12.26
N LEU A 212 -8.79 7.79 -11.87
CA LEU A 212 -8.22 7.00 -10.78
C LEU A 212 -8.95 7.23 -9.45
N LEU A 213 -9.32 8.47 -9.18
CA LEU A 213 -10.03 8.86 -7.96
C LEU A 213 -11.48 8.37 -7.96
N TYR A 214 -12.21 8.55 -9.07
CA TYR A 214 -13.59 8.09 -9.18
C TYR A 214 -13.71 6.57 -9.23
N LYS A 215 -12.74 5.87 -9.82
CA LYS A 215 -12.65 4.40 -9.72
C LYS A 215 -12.70 3.90 -8.27
N ARG A 216 -12.14 4.65 -7.31
CA ARG A 216 -12.11 4.30 -5.88
C ARG A 216 -13.38 4.69 -5.12
N HIS A 217 -14.06 5.77 -5.52
CA HIS A 217 -15.16 6.36 -4.74
C HIS A 217 -16.52 6.32 -5.41
N ASP A 218 -16.58 6.61 -6.71
CA ASP A 218 -17.83 6.78 -7.44
C ASP A 218 -17.63 6.44 -8.92
N LYS A 219 -17.73 5.13 -9.23
CA LYS A 219 -17.54 4.60 -10.58
C LYS A 219 -18.53 5.21 -11.60
N LYS A 220 -19.64 5.82 -11.17
CA LYS A 220 -20.64 6.42 -12.07
C LYS A 220 -20.10 7.66 -12.78
N LYS A 221 -19.25 8.44 -12.11
CA LYS A 221 -18.65 9.66 -12.65
C LYS A 221 -17.56 9.41 -13.70
N ILE A 222 -17.13 8.16 -13.88
CA ILE A 222 -16.16 7.81 -14.93
C ILE A 222 -16.70 8.17 -16.31
N ALA A 223 -17.99 7.90 -16.58
CA ALA A 223 -18.61 8.25 -17.86
C ALA A 223 -18.59 9.77 -18.11
N ASP A 224 -18.89 10.57 -17.09
CA ASP A 224 -18.87 12.05 -17.19
C ASP A 224 -17.47 12.58 -17.54
N VAL A 225 -16.43 11.99 -16.94
CA VAL A 225 -15.03 12.36 -17.22
C VAL A 225 -14.63 11.97 -18.65
N LEU A 226 -15.05 10.79 -19.14
CA LEU A 226 -14.77 10.36 -20.52
C LEU A 226 -15.48 11.25 -21.55
N LEU A 227 -16.73 11.63 -21.31
CA LEU A 227 -17.47 12.58 -22.16
C LEU A 227 -16.79 13.96 -22.19
N LEU A 228 -16.26 14.39 -21.05
CA LEU A 228 -15.50 15.64 -20.96
C LEU A 228 -14.18 15.58 -21.74
N MET A 229 -13.47 14.44 -21.68
CA MET A 229 -12.27 14.21 -22.50
C MET A 229 -12.59 14.28 -24.00
N GLU A 230 -13.67 13.63 -24.44
CA GLU A 230 -14.12 13.64 -25.83
C GLU A 230 -14.47 15.06 -26.29
N LYS A 231 -15.24 15.82 -25.50
CA LYS A 231 -15.61 17.21 -25.79
C LYS A 231 -14.39 18.12 -25.93
N GLU A 232 -13.34 17.86 -25.17
CA GLU A 232 -12.07 18.61 -25.22
C GLU A 232 -11.04 18.01 -26.19
N ASN A 233 -11.43 17.01 -26.99
CA ASN A 233 -10.59 16.31 -27.95
C ASN A 233 -9.31 15.70 -27.33
N VAL A 234 -9.38 15.27 -26.07
CA VAL A 234 -8.30 14.60 -25.36
C VAL A 234 -8.45 13.09 -25.53
N LYS A 235 -7.56 12.46 -26.32
CA LYS A 235 -7.60 11.03 -26.58
C LYS A 235 -7.20 10.20 -25.34
N PRO A 236 -7.85 9.06 -25.07
CA PRO A 236 -7.40 8.09 -24.07
C PRO A 236 -5.96 7.62 -24.32
N SER A 237 -5.23 7.34 -23.24
CA SER A 237 -3.90 6.69 -23.31
C SER A 237 -3.98 5.23 -22.83
N LEU A 238 -2.89 4.47 -23.01
CA LEU A 238 -2.75 3.11 -22.45
C LEU A 238 -3.14 3.07 -20.96
N PHE A 239 -2.72 4.07 -20.18
CA PHE A 239 -3.07 4.14 -18.76
C PHE A 239 -4.57 4.39 -18.52
N THR A 240 -5.22 5.20 -19.37
CA THR A 240 -6.67 5.39 -19.33
C THR A 240 -7.37 4.05 -19.54
N TYR A 241 -6.99 3.30 -20.56
CA TYR A 241 -7.55 1.98 -20.82
C TYR A 241 -7.32 0.99 -19.68
N ILE A 242 -6.11 0.96 -19.10
CA ILE A 242 -5.83 0.16 -17.90
C ILE A 242 -6.79 0.49 -16.75
N LEU A 243 -7.06 1.77 -16.49
CA LEU A 243 -8.02 2.18 -15.45
C LEU A 243 -9.44 1.69 -15.76
N LEU A 244 -9.88 1.78 -17.01
CA LEU A 244 -11.22 1.40 -17.44
C LEU A 244 -11.41 -0.13 -17.42
N ILE A 245 -10.46 -0.89 -17.96
CA ILE A 245 -10.41 -2.36 -17.91
C ILE A 245 -10.47 -2.82 -16.46
N ASP A 246 -9.62 -2.27 -15.58
CA ASP A 246 -9.59 -2.66 -14.18
C ASP A 246 -10.88 -2.27 -13.45
N THR A 247 -11.51 -1.14 -13.81
CA THR A 247 -12.80 -0.72 -13.23
C THR A 247 -13.93 -1.70 -13.57
N LYS A 248 -13.99 -2.14 -14.83
CA LYS A 248 -14.98 -3.11 -15.31
C LYS A 248 -14.75 -4.48 -14.69
N GLY A 249 -13.51 -4.95 -14.69
CA GLY A 249 -13.10 -6.19 -14.03
C GLY A 249 -13.44 -6.23 -12.54
N GLN A 250 -13.14 -5.16 -11.78
CA GLN A 250 -13.54 -5.04 -10.37
C GLN A 250 -15.06 -5.04 -10.13
N SER A 251 -15.85 -4.75 -11.16
CA SER A 251 -17.31 -4.81 -11.10
C SER A 251 -17.86 -6.15 -11.62
N ASN A 252 -16.96 -7.10 -11.91
CA ASN A 252 -17.22 -8.38 -12.57
C ASN A 252 -17.96 -8.24 -13.92
N ASP A 253 -17.84 -7.08 -14.57
CA ASP A 253 -18.39 -6.80 -15.90
C ASP A 253 -17.36 -7.20 -16.96
N ILE A 254 -17.20 -8.51 -17.16
CA ILE A 254 -16.20 -9.06 -18.08
C ILE A 254 -16.51 -8.69 -19.53
N ALA A 255 -17.79 -8.65 -19.92
CA ALA A 255 -18.18 -8.25 -21.28
C ALA A 255 -17.77 -6.79 -21.57
N GLY A 256 -18.02 -5.88 -20.62
CA GLY A 256 -17.56 -4.49 -20.73
C GLY A 256 -16.04 -4.37 -20.74
N MET A 257 -15.33 -5.22 -20.01
CA MET A 257 -13.86 -5.27 -20.03
C MET A 257 -13.32 -5.69 -21.41
N ASP A 258 -13.91 -6.72 -22.02
CA ASP A 258 -13.55 -7.22 -23.35
C ASP A 258 -13.82 -6.13 -24.41
N GLN A 259 -14.98 -5.46 -24.37
CA GLN A 259 -15.32 -4.37 -25.29
C GLN A 259 -14.33 -3.19 -25.20
N ILE A 260 -13.89 -2.82 -24.00
CA ILE A 260 -12.89 -1.76 -23.80
C ILE A 260 -11.55 -2.18 -24.39
N THR A 261 -11.20 -3.46 -24.28
CA THR A 261 -9.96 -4.01 -24.84
C THR A 261 -10.00 -4.02 -26.37
N GLU A 262 -11.14 -4.38 -26.96
CA GLU A 262 -11.34 -4.33 -28.41
C GLU A 262 -11.26 -2.89 -28.92
N THR A 263 -11.87 -1.94 -28.21
CA THR A 263 -11.79 -0.50 -28.54
C THR A 263 -10.35 0.01 -28.49
N MET A 264 -9.62 -0.35 -27.43
CA MET A 264 -8.21 -0.02 -27.25
C MET A 264 -7.36 -0.50 -28.44
N LYS A 265 -7.57 -1.74 -28.89
CA LYS A 265 -6.91 -2.31 -30.08
C LYS A 265 -7.33 -1.64 -31.38
N ALA A 266 -8.62 -1.33 -31.55
CA ALA A 266 -9.14 -0.64 -32.73
C ALA A 266 -8.55 0.78 -32.88
N GLU A 267 -8.18 1.42 -31.78
CA GLU A 267 -7.47 2.70 -31.77
C GLU A 267 -5.94 2.56 -31.95
N GLY A 268 -5.44 1.35 -32.19
CA GLY A 268 -4.02 1.06 -32.42
C GLY A 268 -3.17 1.00 -31.15
N ILE A 269 -3.79 0.87 -29.97
CA ILE A 269 -3.09 0.73 -28.70
C ILE A 269 -3.11 -0.75 -28.31
N GLU A 270 -1.96 -1.42 -28.34
CA GLU A 270 -1.87 -2.82 -27.95
C GLU A 270 -1.77 -3.01 -26.42
N PRO A 271 -2.46 -4.01 -25.84
CA PRO A 271 -2.30 -4.37 -24.43
C PRO A 271 -0.85 -4.75 -24.12
N ASP A 272 -0.21 -3.99 -23.23
CA ASP A 272 1.08 -4.38 -22.68
C ASP A 272 0.92 -5.53 -21.68
N ILE A 273 2.02 -6.17 -21.30
CA ILE A 273 2.04 -7.30 -20.35
C ILE A 273 1.37 -6.93 -19.01
N LYS A 274 1.40 -5.66 -18.58
CA LYS A 274 0.68 -5.22 -17.37
C LYS A 274 -0.83 -5.22 -17.58
N THR A 275 -1.29 -4.73 -18.72
CA THR A 275 -2.70 -4.74 -19.13
C THR A 275 -3.19 -6.19 -19.24
N GLN A 276 -2.41 -7.06 -19.89
CA GLN A 276 -2.70 -8.50 -19.97
C GLN A 276 -2.78 -9.16 -18.59
N ALA A 277 -1.85 -8.85 -17.67
CA ALA A 277 -1.89 -9.38 -16.30
C ALA A 277 -3.16 -8.95 -15.55
N ILE A 278 -3.62 -7.70 -15.73
CA ILE A 278 -4.86 -7.19 -15.15
C ILE A 278 -6.07 -7.93 -15.72
N MET A 279 -6.12 -8.11 -17.05
CA MET A 279 -7.18 -8.88 -17.70
C MET A 279 -7.23 -10.33 -17.20
N ALA A 280 -6.08 -11.01 -17.18
CA ALA A 280 -5.97 -12.39 -16.69
C ALA A 280 -6.44 -12.50 -15.25
N ARG A 281 -6.06 -11.56 -14.36
CA ARG A 281 -6.55 -11.51 -12.98
C ARG A 281 -8.09 -11.47 -12.92
N HIS A 282 -8.70 -10.58 -13.70
CA HIS A 282 -10.16 -10.44 -13.71
C HIS A 282 -10.86 -11.65 -14.32
N TYR A 283 -10.28 -12.28 -15.34
CA TYR A 283 -10.78 -13.56 -15.84
C TYR A 283 -10.71 -14.67 -14.77
N VAL A 284 -9.61 -14.76 -14.01
CA VAL A 284 -9.49 -15.70 -12.89
C VAL A 284 -10.58 -15.44 -11.84
N SER A 285 -10.75 -14.18 -11.40
CA SER A 285 -11.78 -13.81 -10.42
C SER A 285 -13.21 -14.02 -10.93
N GLY A 286 -13.44 -13.84 -12.24
CA GLY A 286 -14.71 -14.13 -12.90
C GLY A 286 -14.94 -15.61 -13.20
N GLY A 287 -13.99 -16.50 -12.85
CA GLY A 287 -14.08 -17.94 -13.08
C GLY A 287 -13.82 -18.39 -14.53
N LEU A 288 -13.40 -17.49 -15.41
CA LEU A 288 -13.12 -17.74 -16.83
C LEU A 288 -11.68 -18.23 -17.03
N LYS A 289 -11.41 -19.44 -16.53
CA LYS A 289 -10.07 -20.02 -16.44
C LYS A 289 -9.39 -20.18 -17.80
N GLU A 290 -10.13 -20.56 -18.83
CA GLU A 290 -9.60 -20.77 -20.19
C GLU A 290 -9.12 -19.45 -20.79
N LYS A 291 -9.91 -18.37 -20.67
CA LYS A 291 -9.50 -17.03 -21.13
C LYS A 291 -8.26 -16.54 -20.39
N ALA A 292 -8.20 -16.74 -19.07
CA ALA A 292 -7.01 -16.40 -18.28
C ALA A 292 -5.77 -17.15 -18.74
N GLU A 293 -5.89 -18.46 -19.02
CA GLU A 293 -4.78 -19.28 -19.50
C GLU A 293 -4.29 -18.85 -20.89
N ILE A 294 -5.19 -18.45 -21.80
CA ILE A 294 -4.83 -17.91 -23.11
C ILE A 294 -3.99 -16.64 -22.95
N VAL A 295 -4.46 -15.68 -22.14
CA VAL A 295 -3.73 -14.43 -21.91
C VAL A 295 -2.38 -14.69 -21.23
N LEU A 296 -2.28 -15.65 -20.31
CA LEU A 296 -1.00 -16.01 -19.70
C LEU A 296 -0.01 -16.59 -20.72
N LYS A 297 -0.47 -17.42 -21.66
CA LYS A 297 0.37 -17.92 -22.76
C LYS A 297 0.80 -16.81 -23.71
N GLU A 298 -0.07 -15.84 -23.98
CA GLU A 298 0.30 -14.63 -24.74
C GLU A 298 1.38 -13.82 -24.01
N MET A 299 1.31 -13.69 -22.68
CA MET A 299 2.32 -13.01 -21.87
C MET A 299 3.68 -13.72 -21.85
N GLU A 300 3.71 -15.06 -22.00
CA GLU A 300 4.95 -15.82 -22.14
C GLU A 300 5.64 -15.54 -23.48
N GLY A 301 4.87 -15.22 -24.51
CA GLY A 301 5.36 -15.05 -25.87
C GLY A 301 6.03 -16.32 -26.43
N GLY A 302 6.90 -16.14 -27.43
CA GLY A 302 7.69 -17.25 -27.99
C GLY A 302 8.89 -17.65 -27.13
N ASN A 303 9.35 -16.78 -26.22
CA ASN A 303 10.55 -16.97 -25.42
C ASN A 303 10.46 -16.32 -24.02
N LEU A 304 10.58 -17.14 -22.97
CA LEU A 304 10.57 -16.69 -21.57
C LEU A 304 11.76 -15.79 -21.20
N ASP A 305 12.89 -15.85 -21.91
CA ASP A 305 14.04 -14.98 -21.66
C ASP A 305 13.73 -13.52 -22.00
N GLU A 306 13.00 -13.28 -23.10
CA GLU A 306 12.59 -11.94 -23.54
C GLU A 306 11.53 -11.34 -22.60
N HIS A 307 10.63 -12.20 -22.10
CA HIS A 307 9.52 -11.81 -21.24
C HIS A 307 9.72 -12.19 -19.77
N ARG A 308 10.97 -12.34 -19.32
CA ARG A 308 11.27 -12.79 -17.96
C ARG A 308 10.58 -11.97 -16.86
N TRP A 309 10.47 -10.67 -17.07
CA TRP A 309 9.81 -9.77 -16.13
C TRP A 309 8.31 -10.08 -15.97
N ALA A 310 7.68 -10.76 -16.93
CA ALA A 310 6.30 -11.21 -16.86
C ALA A 310 6.12 -12.32 -15.81
N CYS A 311 7.16 -13.09 -15.48
CA CYS A 311 7.10 -14.18 -14.49
C CYS A 311 6.59 -13.71 -13.13
N GLN A 312 6.90 -12.46 -12.73
CA GLN A 312 6.40 -11.89 -11.47
C GLN A 312 4.87 -11.77 -11.44
N PHE A 313 4.22 -11.69 -12.60
CA PHE A 313 2.76 -11.64 -12.76
C PHE A 313 2.18 -13.02 -13.02
N MET A 314 2.83 -13.81 -13.89
CA MET A 314 2.35 -15.12 -14.30
C MET A 314 2.37 -16.14 -13.16
N LEU A 315 3.39 -16.12 -12.29
CA LEU A 315 3.47 -17.02 -11.13
C LEU A 315 2.20 -16.91 -10.24
N PRO A 316 1.82 -15.72 -9.72
CA PRO A 316 0.57 -15.53 -8.98
C PRO A 316 -0.69 -15.96 -9.72
N LEU A 317 -0.76 -15.70 -11.02
CA LEU A 317 -1.94 -15.98 -11.83
C LEU A 317 -2.11 -17.47 -12.11
N TYR A 318 -1.04 -18.19 -12.49
CA TYR A 318 -1.07 -19.66 -12.59
C TYR A 318 -1.34 -20.32 -11.23
N GLY A 319 -0.80 -19.76 -10.14
CA GLY A 319 -1.12 -20.16 -8.78
C GLY A 319 -2.62 -20.06 -8.48
N SER A 320 -3.24 -18.94 -8.84
CA SER A 320 -4.67 -18.71 -8.64
C SER A 320 -5.56 -19.58 -9.54
N LEU A 321 -5.05 -20.04 -10.68
CA LEU A 321 -5.69 -21.07 -11.50
C LEU A 321 -5.53 -22.50 -10.95
N GLY A 322 -4.66 -22.71 -9.96
CA GLY A 322 -4.34 -24.03 -9.41
C GLY A 322 -3.39 -24.86 -10.28
N LYS A 323 -2.70 -24.24 -11.25
CA LYS A 323 -1.84 -24.92 -12.22
C LYS A 323 -0.42 -25.11 -11.65
N ALA A 324 -0.28 -26.04 -10.70
CA ALA A 324 0.98 -26.29 -10.00
C ALA A 324 2.14 -26.66 -10.96
N ASP A 325 1.86 -27.39 -12.05
CA ASP A 325 2.88 -27.77 -13.04
C ASP A 325 3.45 -26.56 -13.78
N GLU A 326 2.59 -25.59 -14.14
CA GLU A 326 3.02 -24.34 -14.79
C GLU A 326 3.82 -23.46 -13.84
N VAL A 327 3.41 -23.39 -12.57
CA VAL A 327 4.17 -22.70 -11.53
C VAL A 327 5.56 -23.34 -11.37
N SER A 328 5.64 -24.68 -11.32
CA SER A 328 6.91 -25.42 -11.29
C SER A 328 7.79 -25.09 -12.49
N ARG A 329 7.23 -25.11 -13.71
CA ARG A 329 7.96 -24.81 -14.95
C ARG A 329 8.54 -23.40 -14.93
N LEU A 330 7.72 -22.39 -14.62
CA LEU A 330 8.15 -20.99 -14.54
C LEU A 330 9.15 -20.75 -13.42
N TRP A 331 8.94 -21.37 -12.26
CA TRP A 331 9.87 -21.24 -11.14
C TRP A 331 11.22 -21.88 -11.46
N ASN A 332 11.26 -23.05 -12.09
CA ASN A 332 12.50 -23.70 -12.52
C ASN A 332 13.29 -22.85 -13.52
N PHE A 333 12.59 -22.10 -14.37
CA PHE A 333 13.22 -21.10 -15.22
C PHE A 333 13.82 -19.93 -14.40
N CYS A 334 13.04 -19.32 -13.51
CA CYS A 334 13.49 -18.20 -12.67
C CYS A 334 14.64 -18.59 -11.72
N LYS A 335 14.60 -19.82 -11.18
CA LYS A 335 15.57 -20.39 -10.23
C LYS A 335 17.00 -20.44 -10.78
N LYS A 336 17.19 -20.47 -12.11
CA LYS A 336 18.52 -20.41 -12.74
C LYS A 336 19.27 -19.12 -12.45
N SER A 337 18.55 -18.02 -12.21
CA SER A 337 19.13 -16.69 -12.01
C SER A 337 18.21 -15.84 -11.13
N PRO A 338 17.92 -16.24 -9.89
CA PRO A 338 16.75 -15.77 -9.13
C PRO A 338 16.75 -14.25 -8.90
N ARG A 339 15.55 -13.64 -8.91
CA ARG A 339 15.33 -12.25 -8.49
C ARG A 339 14.47 -12.21 -7.24
N LEU A 340 14.69 -11.23 -6.36
CA LEU A 340 13.96 -11.12 -5.09
C LEU A 340 12.44 -11.07 -5.27
N ASP A 341 11.94 -10.28 -6.24
CA ASP A 341 10.50 -10.16 -6.50
C ASP A 341 9.90 -11.48 -7.03
N GLU A 342 10.65 -12.23 -7.85
CA GLU A 342 10.26 -13.56 -8.34
C GLU A 342 10.23 -14.59 -7.20
N CYS A 343 11.22 -14.55 -6.28
CA CYS A 343 11.24 -15.42 -5.09
C CYS A 343 10.04 -15.16 -4.18
N VAL A 344 9.73 -13.88 -3.91
CA VAL A 344 8.57 -13.49 -3.08
C VAL A 344 7.28 -14.02 -3.70
N ALA A 345 7.07 -13.79 -5.00
CA ALA A 345 5.90 -14.30 -5.70
C ALA A 345 5.81 -15.84 -5.67
N ALA A 346 6.93 -16.54 -5.86
CA ALA A 346 6.95 -18.01 -5.81
C ALA A 346 6.63 -18.56 -4.40
N ILE A 347 7.13 -17.95 -3.33
CA ILE A 347 6.81 -18.34 -1.95
C ILE A 347 5.30 -18.20 -1.69
N GLU A 348 4.71 -17.07 -2.08
CA GLU A 348 3.27 -16.81 -1.89
C GLU A 348 2.42 -17.83 -2.67
N VAL A 349 2.79 -18.11 -3.92
CA VAL A 349 2.08 -19.07 -4.78
C VAL A 349 2.18 -20.50 -4.25
N TRP A 350 3.36 -20.95 -3.85
CA TRP A 350 3.51 -22.28 -3.26
C TRP A 350 2.74 -22.42 -1.95
N GLY A 351 2.71 -21.34 -1.15
CA GLY A 351 1.82 -21.25 0.00
C GLY A 351 0.34 -21.37 -0.36
N GLN A 352 -0.13 -20.67 -1.40
CA GLN A 352 -1.51 -20.75 -1.89
C GLN A 352 -1.87 -22.16 -2.39
N LEU A 353 -0.96 -22.81 -3.11
CA LEU A 353 -1.09 -24.19 -3.60
C LEU A 353 -0.90 -25.25 -2.51
N LYS A 354 -0.72 -24.83 -1.25
CA LYS A 354 -0.48 -25.69 -0.07
C LYS A 354 0.79 -26.55 -0.16
N ASN A 355 1.74 -26.20 -1.02
CA ASN A 355 3.03 -26.86 -1.14
C ASN A 355 4.09 -26.13 -0.30
N ILE A 356 3.99 -26.26 1.02
CA ILE A 356 4.87 -25.59 1.97
C ILE A 356 6.35 -25.96 1.81
N PRO A 357 6.73 -27.22 1.55
CA PRO A 357 8.12 -27.59 1.30
C PRO A 357 8.78 -26.78 0.18
N GLU A 358 8.04 -26.51 -0.90
CA GLU A 358 8.60 -25.70 -1.99
C GLU A 358 8.68 -24.21 -1.64
N ALA A 359 7.72 -23.68 -0.89
CA ALA A 359 7.80 -22.32 -0.36
C ALA A 359 9.06 -22.14 0.53
N GLU A 360 9.35 -23.14 1.38
CA GLU A 360 10.56 -23.18 2.22
C GLU A 360 11.83 -23.29 1.36
N ALA A 361 11.84 -24.16 0.34
CA ALA A 361 12.98 -24.31 -0.57
C ALA A 361 13.31 -23.02 -1.33
N VAL A 362 12.29 -22.25 -1.75
CA VAL A 362 12.48 -20.93 -2.35
C VAL A 362 13.08 -19.94 -1.36
N PHE A 363 12.57 -19.93 -0.12
CA PHE A 363 13.10 -19.04 0.91
C PHE A 363 14.55 -19.37 1.27
N GLU A 364 14.91 -20.65 1.37
CA GLU A 364 16.27 -21.09 1.60
C GLU A 364 17.23 -20.69 0.46
N LEU A 365 16.79 -20.81 -0.79
CA LEU A 365 17.53 -20.31 -1.95
C LEU A 365 17.77 -18.80 -1.82
N MET A 366 16.74 -18.05 -1.45
CA MET A 366 16.82 -16.60 -1.25
C MET A 366 17.78 -16.24 -0.11
N SER A 367 17.70 -16.91 1.05
CA SER A 367 18.61 -16.68 2.19
C SER A 367 20.07 -16.99 1.85
N LYS A 368 20.34 -18.04 1.07
CA LYS A 368 21.70 -18.41 0.64
C LYS A 368 22.26 -17.46 -0.43
N THR A 369 21.42 -16.96 -1.32
CA THR A 369 21.84 -16.12 -2.45
C THR A 369 22.13 -14.68 -2.01
N TRP A 370 21.36 -14.14 -1.06
CA TRP A 370 21.51 -12.75 -0.59
C TRP A 370 21.91 -12.68 0.87
N LYS A 371 23.09 -12.09 1.14
CA LYS A 371 23.64 -11.89 2.50
C LYS A 371 22.76 -11.07 3.44
N LYS A 372 21.84 -10.25 2.92
CA LYS A 372 20.96 -9.39 3.72
C LYS A 372 19.56 -9.38 3.15
N LEU A 373 18.66 -10.08 3.81
CA LEU A 373 17.23 -10.03 3.53
C LEU A 373 16.58 -8.89 4.31
N SER A 374 15.49 -8.34 3.76
CA SER A 374 14.67 -7.34 4.42
C SER A 374 13.53 -8.00 5.20
N SER A 375 12.93 -7.27 6.15
CA SER A 375 11.73 -7.71 6.87
C SER A 375 10.59 -8.14 5.92
N LYS A 376 10.47 -7.51 4.73
CA LYS A 376 9.47 -7.90 3.71
C LYS A 376 9.65 -9.37 3.28
N HIS A 377 10.88 -9.82 3.10
CA HIS A 377 11.16 -11.19 2.63
C HIS A 377 10.75 -12.22 3.69
N TYR A 378 11.12 -12.01 4.95
CA TYR A 378 10.67 -12.86 6.08
C TYR A 378 9.16 -12.84 6.25
N SER A 379 8.53 -11.65 6.13
CA SER A 379 7.06 -11.53 6.24
C SER A 379 6.32 -12.38 5.19
N THR A 380 6.94 -12.66 4.05
CA THR A 380 6.32 -13.43 2.97
C THR A 380 6.13 -14.89 3.39
N LEU A 381 7.19 -15.56 3.85
CA LEU A 381 7.09 -16.93 4.35
C LEU A 381 6.30 -17.02 5.66
N LEU A 382 6.40 -16.00 6.53
CA LEU A 382 5.62 -15.95 7.77
C LEU A 382 4.11 -15.90 7.50
N LYS A 383 3.67 -15.16 6.47
CA LYS A 383 2.26 -15.17 6.03
C LYS A 383 1.81 -16.55 5.56
N VAL A 384 2.69 -17.29 4.88
CA VAL A 384 2.40 -18.68 4.47
C VAL A 384 2.18 -19.53 5.73
N TYR A 385 3.09 -19.51 6.70
CA TYR A 385 2.91 -20.25 7.95
C TYR A 385 1.65 -19.83 8.71
N ALA A 386 1.33 -18.53 8.74
CA ALA A 386 0.13 -18.02 9.40
C ALA A 386 -1.16 -18.57 8.76
N ASN A 387 -1.24 -18.56 7.43
CA ASN A 387 -2.40 -19.08 6.70
C ASN A 387 -2.56 -20.61 6.86
N HIS A 388 -1.47 -21.32 7.14
CA HIS A 388 -1.44 -22.77 7.35
C HIS A 388 -1.35 -23.20 8.82
N LYS A 389 -1.48 -22.25 9.76
CA LYS A 389 -1.47 -22.49 11.22
C LYS A 389 -0.19 -23.18 11.73
N MET A 390 0.95 -22.92 11.09
CA MET A 390 2.24 -23.52 11.43
C MET A 390 3.01 -22.67 12.45
N LEU A 391 2.54 -22.65 13.71
CA LEU A 391 3.09 -21.78 14.76
C LEU A 391 4.57 -22.03 15.03
N SER A 392 5.00 -23.29 15.18
CA SER A 392 6.38 -23.66 15.47
C SER A 392 7.35 -23.13 14.41
N LYS A 393 7.10 -23.46 13.14
CA LYS A 393 7.91 -22.98 12.01
C LYS A 393 7.93 -21.44 11.90
N GLY A 394 6.83 -20.78 12.24
CA GLY A 394 6.77 -19.32 12.27
C GLY A 394 7.62 -18.70 13.38
N LYS A 395 7.68 -19.32 14.56
CA LYS A 395 8.61 -18.91 15.64
C LYS A 395 10.06 -19.10 15.23
N ASP A 396 10.40 -20.26 14.65
CA ASP A 396 11.75 -20.55 14.16
C ASP A 396 12.21 -19.52 13.12
N LEU A 397 11.32 -19.12 12.21
CA LEU A 397 11.60 -18.11 11.20
C LEU A 397 11.85 -16.71 11.81
N ILE A 398 11.13 -16.35 12.87
CA ILE A 398 11.36 -15.09 13.60
C ILE A 398 12.70 -15.12 14.34
N LYS A 399 13.06 -16.25 14.96
CA LYS A 399 14.38 -16.43 15.58
C LYS A 399 15.50 -16.30 14.56
N GLN A 400 15.39 -16.99 13.43
CA GLN A 400 16.32 -16.86 12.29
C GLN A 400 16.43 -15.42 11.79
N MET A 401 15.32 -14.67 11.80
CA MET A 401 15.32 -13.24 11.44
C MET A 401 16.10 -12.40 12.46
N GLY A 402 15.91 -12.65 13.75
CA GLY A 402 16.67 -12.03 14.84
C GLY A 402 18.18 -12.30 14.74
N ASP A 403 18.56 -13.56 14.54
CA ASP A 403 19.96 -14.00 14.40
C ASP A 403 20.66 -13.35 13.19
N SER A 404 19.90 -13.05 12.13
CA SER A 404 20.40 -12.33 10.95
C SER A 404 20.59 -10.83 11.17
N GLY A 405 20.23 -10.30 12.35
CA GLY A 405 20.23 -8.88 12.67
C GLY A 405 19.16 -8.07 11.92
N CYS A 406 18.12 -8.74 11.40
CA CYS A 406 17.05 -8.09 10.65
C CYS A 406 15.93 -7.64 11.59
N ARG A 407 15.71 -6.32 11.70
CA ARG A 407 14.66 -5.75 12.56
C ARG A 407 13.26 -6.09 12.03
N ILE A 408 12.35 -6.42 12.94
CA ILE A 408 10.95 -6.71 12.62
C ILE A 408 10.26 -5.44 12.13
N GLY A 409 9.79 -5.46 10.87
CA GLY A 409 9.01 -4.38 10.25
C GLY A 409 7.50 -4.54 10.45
N PRO A 410 6.69 -3.54 10.02
CA PRO A 410 5.23 -3.55 10.23
C PRO A 410 4.52 -4.77 9.64
N LEU A 411 4.90 -5.16 8.41
CA LEU A 411 4.33 -6.32 7.73
C LEU A 411 4.67 -7.65 8.42
N THR A 412 5.85 -7.74 9.04
CA THR A 412 6.26 -8.93 9.79
C THR A 412 5.48 -9.02 11.11
N TRP A 413 5.30 -7.91 11.83
CA TRP A 413 4.46 -7.87 13.03
C TRP A 413 3.02 -8.29 12.73
N ASP A 414 2.43 -7.76 11.66
CA ASP A 414 1.06 -8.11 11.24
C ASP A 414 0.93 -9.62 10.95
N ALA A 415 1.88 -10.19 10.21
CA ALA A 415 1.91 -11.62 9.92
C ALA A 415 2.14 -12.48 11.18
N LEU A 416 2.97 -12.03 12.13
CA LEU A 416 3.20 -12.71 13.40
C LEU A 416 1.94 -12.72 14.27
N ILE A 417 1.25 -11.59 14.39
CA ILE A 417 -0.01 -11.49 15.13
C ILE A 417 -1.04 -12.43 14.51
N LYS A 418 -1.13 -12.45 13.16
CA LYS A 418 -2.00 -13.39 12.45
C LYS A 418 -1.66 -14.85 12.73
N LEU A 419 -0.37 -15.21 12.77
CA LEU A 419 0.08 -16.57 13.10
C LEU A 419 -0.44 -17.02 14.47
N TYR A 420 -0.28 -16.21 15.52
CA TYR A 420 -0.76 -16.55 16.87
C TYR A 420 -2.30 -16.63 16.93
N VAL A 421 -3.02 -15.72 16.27
CA VAL A 421 -4.50 -15.73 16.22
C VAL A 421 -5.04 -16.99 15.51
N GLU A 422 -4.40 -17.40 14.42
CA GLU A 422 -4.78 -18.59 13.64
C GLU A 422 -4.41 -19.89 14.35
N ALA A 423 -3.33 -19.90 15.14
CA ALA A 423 -2.97 -20.99 16.05
C ALA A 423 -3.90 -21.08 17.27
N GLY A 424 -4.70 -20.03 17.55
CA GLY A 424 -5.66 -19.99 18.67
C GLY A 424 -5.13 -19.32 19.93
N GLU A 425 -3.87 -18.88 19.94
CA GLU A 425 -3.20 -18.18 21.04
C GLU A 425 -3.50 -16.66 21.00
N VAL A 426 -4.78 -16.30 21.13
CA VAL A 426 -5.29 -14.93 20.92
C VAL A 426 -4.77 -13.95 21.97
N GLU A 427 -4.68 -14.41 23.22
CA GLU A 427 -4.26 -13.63 24.37
C GLU A 427 -2.78 -13.24 24.25
N LYS A 428 -1.95 -14.16 23.73
CA LYS A 428 -0.55 -13.85 23.37
C LYS A 428 -0.47 -12.90 22.18
N ALA A 429 -1.32 -13.06 21.16
CA ALA A 429 -1.39 -12.12 20.05
C ALA A 429 -1.74 -10.68 20.53
N ASP A 430 -2.66 -10.54 21.49
CA ASP A 430 -3.01 -9.26 22.11
C ASP A 430 -1.81 -8.66 22.87
N SER A 431 -1.10 -9.48 23.65
CA SER A 431 0.12 -9.06 24.37
C SER A 431 1.21 -8.57 23.40
N ILE A 432 1.48 -9.32 22.33
CA ILE A 432 2.44 -8.94 21.28
C ILE A 432 2.03 -7.62 20.63
N LEU A 433 0.76 -7.47 20.25
CA LEU A 433 0.23 -6.24 19.67
C LEU A 433 0.36 -5.05 20.65
N ASN A 434 0.22 -5.29 21.95
CA ASN A 434 0.44 -4.27 22.97
C ASN A 434 1.91 -3.86 23.11
N LYS A 435 2.82 -4.84 23.18
CA LYS A 435 4.26 -4.58 23.19
C LYS A 435 4.69 -3.77 21.97
N ALA A 436 4.23 -4.17 20.77
CA ALA A 436 4.51 -3.47 19.52
C ALA A 436 4.00 -2.01 19.51
N ALA A 437 2.85 -1.74 20.15
CA ALA A 437 2.31 -0.39 20.28
C ALA A 437 3.02 0.47 21.35
N GLN A 438 3.45 -0.13 22.46
CA GLN A 438 4.03 0.56 23.61
C GLN A 438 5.52 0.89 23.44
N GLN A 439 6.28 0.05 22.71
CA GLN A 439 7.71 0.24 22.54
C GLN A 439 8.10 1.46 21.69
N ASN A 440 7.17 2.37 21.36
CA ASN A 440 7.39 3.64 20.63
C ASN A 440 8.12 3.53 19.28
N GLN A 441 8.34 2.32 18.76
CA GLN A 441 9.10 2.10 17.53
C GLN A 441 8.21 2.01 16.29
N MET A 442 6.91 1.74 16.45
CA MET A 442 6.04 1.51 15.29
C MET A 442 4.56 1.66 15.63
N LYS A 443 3.77 2.12 14.65
CA LYS A 443 2.32 2.04 14.69
C LYS A 443 1.87 0.69 14.09
N PRO A 444 1.29 -0.24 14.88
CA PRO A 444 0.81 -1.52 14.34
C PRO A 444 -0.29 -1.30 13.31
N MET A 445 -0.39 -2.20 12.34
CA MET A 445 -1.35 -2.06 11.24
C MET A 445 -2.78 -2.22 11.73
N PHE A 446 -3.71 -1.53 11.08
CA PHE A 446 -5.15 -1.69 11.34
C PHE A 446 -5.60 -3.15 11.25
N SER A 447 -5.08 -3.90 10.27
CA SER A 447 -5.35 -5.33 10.08
C SER A 447 -5.00 -6.16 11.32
N SER A 448 -3.89 -5.84 11.99
CA SER A 448 -3.43 -6.54 13.19
C SER A 448 -4.40 -6.36 14.36
N TYR A 449 -4.92 -5.14 14.56
CA TYR A 449 -5.96 -4.89 15.57
C TYR A 449 -7.27 -5.58 15.20
N MET A 450 -7.66 -5.52 13.92
CA MET A 450 -8.90 -6.14 13.45
C MET A 450 -8.91 -7.66 13.60
N ILE A 451 -7.82 -8.35 13.28
CA ILE A 451 -7.81 -9.81 13.31
C ILE A 451 -7.98 -10.36 14.74
N VAL A 452 -7.35 -9.70 15.72
CA VAL A 452 -7.52 -10.03 17.14
C VAL A 452 -8.96 -9.73 17.58
N MET A 453 -9.49 -8.56 17.21
CA MET A 453 -10.87 -8.17 17.51
C MET A 453 -11.91 -9.11 16.90
N GLU A 454 -11.72 -9.54 15.65
CA GLU A 454 -12.58 -10.49 14.96
C GLU A 454 -12.57 -11.86 15.67
N LYS A 455 -11.41 -12.27 16.20
CA LYS A 455 -11.29 -13.51 16.97
C LYS A 455 -12.02 -13.43 18.32
N TYR A 456 -11.88 -12.33 19.07
CA TYR A 456 -12.66 -12.10 20.30
C TYR A 456 -14.16 -12.02 20.02
N SER A 457 -14.54 -11.33 18.94
CA SER A 457 -15.93 -11.24 18.47
C SER A 457 -16.52 -12.62 18.19
N LYS A 458 -15.80 -13.50 17.47
CA LYS A 458 -16.22 -14.89 17.24
C LYS A 458 -16.37 -15.70 18.53
N LYS A 459 -15.54 -15.45 19.55
CA LYS A 459 -15.67 -16.06 20.88
C LYS A 459 -16.84 -15.50 21.71
N GLY A 460 -17.45 -14.37 21.30
CA GLY A 460 -18.44 -13.64 22.11
C GLY A 460 -17.83 -12.87 23.28
N ASP A 461 -16.52 -12.64 23.26
CA ASP A 461 -15.82 -11.92 24.32
C ASP A 461 -15.96 -10.40 24.12
N ILE A 462 -17.01 -9.85 24.71
CA ILE A 462 -17.35 -8.42 24.62
C ILE A 462 -16.26 -7.56 25.25
N HIS A 463 -15.71 -7.96 26.40
CA HIS A 463 -14.75 -7.15 27.14
C HIS A 463 -13.50 -6.91 26.31
N ASN A 464 -12.89 -7.98 25.77
CA ASN A 464 -11.68 -7.85 24.97
C ASN A 464 -11.95 -7.23 23.60
N ALA A 465 -13.14 -7.44 23.01
CA ALA A 465 -13.54 -6.77 21.78
C ALA A 465 -13.69 -5.24 21.96
N GLU A 466 -14.32 -4.77 23.04
CA GLU A 466 -14.42 -3.34 23.39
C GLU A 466 -13.05 -2.74 23.70
N LYS A 467 -12.23 -3.45 24.50
CA LYS A 467 -10.84 -3.05 24.79
C LYS A 467 -10.05 -2.83 23.49
N MET A 468 -10.17 -3.74 22.53
CA MET A 468 -9.49 -3.62 21.24
C MET A 468 -10.03 -2.44 20.40
N PHE A 469 -11.35 -2.26 20.35
CA PHE A 469 -12.00 -1.14 19.67
C PHE A 469 -11.49 0.21 20.20
N HIS A 470 -11.39 0.35 21.53
CA HIS A 470 -10.89 1.58 22.15
C HIS A 470 -9.39 1.80 21.91
N ARG A 471 -8.56 0.74 21.90
CA ARG A 471 -7.12 0.85 21.65
C ARG A 471 -6.76 1.37 20.25
N MET A 472 -7.64 1.19 19.27
CA MET A 472 -7.43 1.71 17.92
C MET A 472 -7.48 3.26 17.87
N ARG A 473 -8.22 3.92 18.77
CA ARG A 473 -8.37 5.39 18.78
C ARG A 473 -7.07 6.13 19.15
N PRO A 474 -6.38 5.83 20.27
CA PRO A 474 -5.07 6.42 20.58
C PRO A 474 -4.01 6.17 19.51
N ALA A 475 -4.11 5.05 18.79
CA ALA A 475 -3.27 4.75 17.62
C ALA A 475 -3.59 5.65 16.39
N ARG A 476 -4.50 6.62 16.49
CA ARG A 476 -4.95 7.51 15.40
C ARG A 476 -5.65 6.78 14.26
N TYR A 477 -6.30 5.65 14.55
CA TYR A 477 -7.24 5.03 13.61
C TYR A 477 -8.63 5.62 13.81
N GLN A 478 -9.18 6.22 12.76
CA GLN A 478 -10.58 6.65 12.73
C GLN A 478 -11.49 5.42 12.72
N ALA A 479 -12.64 5.56 13.37
CA ALA A 479 -13.62 4.49 13.40
C ALA A 479 -14.20 4.25 12.00
N ARG A 480 -14.35 2.98 11.63
CA ARG A 480 -14.87 2.51 10.34
C ARG A 480 -16.04 1.58 10.56
N SER A 481 -16.91 1.48 9.56
CA SER A 481 -18.08 0.58 9.61
C SER A 481 -17.72 -0.87 9.96
N LYS A 482 -16.58 -1.38 9.48
CA LYS A 482 -16.13 -2.76 9.76
C LYS A 482 -15.84 -2.99 11.25
N GLN A 483 -15.20 -2.04 11.95
CA GLN A 483 -14.93 -2.16 13.39
C GLN A 483 -16.23 -2.25 14.19
N PHE A 484 -17.19 -1.37 13.89
CA PHE A 484 -18.49 -1.40 14.54
C PHE A 484 -19.26 -2.70 14.24
N GLN A 485 -19.25 -3.15 12.98
CA GLN A 485 -19.87 -4.43 12.60
C GLN A 485 -19.26 -5.61 13.39
N THR A 486 -17.94 -5.67 13.50
CA THR A 486 -17.24 -6.71 14.28
C THR A 486 -17.57 -6.61 15.77
N LEU A 487 -17.66 -5.40 16.32
CA LEU A 487 -18.00 -5.19 17.72
C LEU A 487 -19.43 -5.64 18.02
N ILE A 488 -20.40 -5.21 17.21
CA ILE A 488 -21.81 -5.62 17.37
C ILE A 488 -21.94 -7.13 17.23
N GLN A 489 -21.18 -7.76 16.32
CA GLN A 489 -21.16 -9.21 16.19
C GLN A 489 -20.66 -9.90 17.48
N ALA A 490 -19.77 -9.28 18.25
CA ALA A 490 -19.34 -9.81 19.55
C ALA A 490 -20.53 -9.84 20.53
N TYR A 491 -21.32 -8.77 20.59
CA TYR A 491 -22.54 -8.71 21.39
C TYR A 491 -23.60 -9.72 20.95
N VAL A 492 -23.79 -9.87 19.62
CA VAL A 492 -24.69 -10.88 19.05
C VAL A 492 -24.27 -12.28 19.50
N ASN A 493 -22.98 -12.60 19.39
CA ASN A 493 -22.44 -13.92 19.75
C ASN A 493 -22.50 -14.18 21.25
N ALA A 494 -22.32 -13.17 22.09
CA ALA A 494 -22.49 -13.28 23.54
C ALA A 494 -23.96 -13.26 23.98
N LYS A 495 -24.91 -13.07 23.04
CA LYS A 495 -26.35 -12.89 23.32
C LYS A 495 -26.62 -11.77 24.34
N ALA A 496 -25.82 -10.71 24.30
CA ALA A 496 -25.94 -9.58 25.20
C ALA A 496 -26.53 -8.37 24.46
N PRO A 497 -27.35 -7.56 25.15
CA PRO A 497 -27.83 -6.30 24.60
C PRO A 497 -26.68 -5.31 24.36
N CYS A 498 -26.77 -4.55 23.28
CA CYS A 498 -25.77 -3.57 22.88
C CYS A 498 -26.29 -2.14 23.05
N TYR A 499 -26.12 -1.58 24.25
CA TYR A 499 -26.62 -0.25 24.59
C TYR A 499 -25.81 0.88 23.92
N GLY A 500 -26.49 1.93 23.47
CA GLY A 500 -25.83 3.16 23.01
C GLY A 500 -25.08 3.05 21.67
N MET A 501 -25.18 1.93 20.97
CA MET A 501 -24.35 1.67 19.78
C MET A 501 -24.76 2.54 18.58
N ARG A 502 -26.04 2.90 18.47
CA ARG A 502 -26.54 3.81 17.44
C ARG A 502 -26.00 5.23 17.64
N GLU A 503 -25.92 5.66 18.89
CA GLU A 503 -25.36 6.93 19.31
C GLU A 503 -23.86 6.98 19.06
N ARG A 504 -23.13 5.89 19.39
CA ARG A 504 -21.69 5.74 19.09
C ARG A 504 -21.40 5.81 17.59
N LEU A 505 -22.20 5.14 16.75
CA LEU A 505 -22.08 5.22 15.29
C LEU A 505 -22.26 6.65 14.79
N LYS A 506 -23.31 7.35 15.25
CA LYS A 506 -23.57 8.74 14.89
C LYS A 506 -22.47 9.70 15.34
N ALA A 507 -21.93 9.50 16.55
CA ALA A 507 -20.85 10.31 17.09
C ALA A 507 -19.57 10.23 16.25
N ASP A 508 -19.31 9.06 15.65
CA ASP A 508 -18.20 8.84 14.73
C ASP A 508 -18.55 9.18 13.26
N GLY A 509 -19.73 9.78 13.00
CA GLY A 509 -20.17 10.21 11.66
C GLY A 509 -20.53 9.06 10.72
N LEU A 510 -20.79 7.86 11.26
CA LEU A 510 -21.09 6.65 10.50
C LEU A 510 -22.59 6.35 10.50
N PHE A 511 -23.08 5.81 9.38
CA PHE A 511 -24.46 5.36 9.23
C PHE A 511 -24.52 3.84 9.19
N ALA A 512 -25.55 3.26 9.81
CA ALA A 512 -25.78 1.82 9.77
C ALA A 512 -26.12 1.39 8.33
N ASN A 513 -25.25 0.59 7.72
CA ASN A 513 -25.58 -0.12 6.49
C ASN A 513 -26.60 -1.25 6.77
N LYS A 514 -27.12 -1.90 5.71
CA LYS A 514 -28.12 -2.98 5.86
C LYS A 514 -27.68 -4.08 6.85
N VAL A 515 -26.40 -4.43 6.85
CA VAL A 515 -25.83 -5.48 7.71
C VAL A 515 -25.79 -5.04 9.17
N VAL A 516 -25.25 -3.84 9.43
CA VAL A 516 -25.16 -3.26 10.77
C VAL A 516 -26.55 -3.02 11.36
N ALA A 517 -27.51 -2.55 10.56
CA ALA A 517 -28.90 -2.38 10.99
C ALA A 517 -29.56 -3.71 11.40
N ALA A 518 -29.33 -4.78 10.62
CA ALA A 518 -29.84 -6.11 10.94
C ALA A 518 -29.20 -6.69 12.22
N GLN A 519 -27.89 -6.49 12.41
CA GLN A 519 -27.21 -6.90 13.64
C GLN A 519 -27.72 -6.12 14.86
N LEU A 520 -27.88 -4.80 14.75
CA LEU A 520 -28.42 -3.96 15.83
C LEU A 520 -29.82 -4.39 16.27
N ALA A 521 -30.67 -4.87 15.35
CA ALA A 521 -31.99 -5.40 15.68
C ALA A 521 -31.95 -6.76 16.42
N GLN A 522 -30.83 -7.49 16.37
CA GLN A 522 -30.64 -8.74 17.12
C GLN A 522 -30.22 -8.49 18.56
N VAL A 523 -29.48 -7.41 18.81
CA VAL A 523 -28.95 -7.02 20.13
C VAL A 523 -29.72 -5.86 20.75
N ASP A 524 -30.90 -5.56 20.22
CA ASP A 524 -31.77 -4.50 20.74
C ASP A 524 -32.35 -4.94 22.09
N ALA A 525 -31.96 -4.24 23.15
CA ALA A 525 -32.45 -4.47 24.50
C ALA A 525 -33.96 -4.20 24.63
N PHE A 526 -34.53 -3.41 23.72
CA PHE A 526 -35.92 -2.98 23.73
C PHE A 526 -36.77 -3.65 22.65
N LYS A 527 -36.31 -4.78 22.12
CA LYS A 527 -37.08 -5.54 21.13
C LYS A 527 -38.44 -5.90 21.75
N ARG A 528 -39.53 -5.38 21.19
CA ARG A 528 -40.89 -5.76 21.58
C ARG A 528 -41.01 -7.28 21.49
N THR A 529 -41.26 -7.91 22.63
CA THR A 529 -41.60 -9.32 22.73
C THR A 529 -43.11 -9.46 22.65
N VAL A 530 -43.60 -10.65 22.31
CA VAL A 530 -45.05 -10.93 22.34
C VAL A 530 -45.65 -10.59 23.72
N VAL A 531 -44.85 -10.68 24.79
CA VAL A 531 -45.24 -10.30 26.16
C VAL A 531 -45.32 -8.78 26.34
N SER A 532 -44.43 -7.98 25.73
CA SER A 532 -44.55 -6.52 25.79
C SER A 532 -45.69 -5.99 24.92
N ASP A 533 -46.06 -6.69 23.85
CA ASP A 533 -47.25 -6.35 23.04
C ASP A 533 -48.58 -6.77 23.71
N LEU A 534 -48.52 -7.60 24.76
CA LEU A 534 -49.69 -7.99 25.59
C LEU A 534 -49.91 -7.04 26.79
N LEU A 535 -48.96 -6.15 27.07
CA LEU A 535 -49.01 -5.17 28.17
C LEU A 535 -49.39 -3.75 27.71
N ASP A 536 -49.43 -3.51 26.39
CA ASP A 536 -50.08 -2.37 25.74
C ASP A 536 -51.55 -2.73 25.45
#